data_AF-A0A9X9XFD0-F1
#
_entry.id   AF-A0A9X9XFD0-F1
#
_cell.length_a   1.000
_cell.length_b   1.000
_cell.length_c   1.000
_cell.angle_alpha   90.00
_cell.angle_beta   90.00
_cell.angle_gamma   90.00
#
_symmetry.space_group_name_H-M   'P 1'
#
loop_
_entity.id
_entity.type
_entity.pdbx_description
1 polymer ?
#
loop_
_entity_poly.entity_id
_entity_poly.type
_entity_poly.pdbx_seq_one_letter_code
_entity_poly.pdbx_strand_id
1 'polypeptide(L)'
;MRFIKRFFQAIALPSLFLAVSGYFVWHAMHGERGLIAREQRFADIAAARAELGRAEAEREAMERRVSGLRGERLDRDQLDERARALLNMVGRDEVVVPYPPERRLY
;
A
#
# COMPACT_ATOMS: atom_id res chain seq x y z
N MET A 1 9.08 69.05 27.02
CA MET A 1 9.41 67.61 27.08
C MET A 1 8.36 66.69 27.74
N ARG A 2 7.46 67.13 28.64
CA ARG A 2 6.47 66.23 29.30
C ARG A 2 5.39 65.65 28.37
N PHE A 3 5.02 66.39 27.30
CA PHE A 3 4.04 65.93 26.31
C PHE A 3 4.51 64.70 25.52
N ILE A 4 5.76 64.74 25.03
CA ILE A 4 6.38 63.63 24.31
C ILE A 4 6.44 62.38 25.18
N LYS A 5 6.81 62.52 26.47
CA LYS A 5 6.90 61.39 27.41
C LYS A 5 5.55 60.68 27.63
N ARG A 6 4.46 61.44 27.75
CA ARG A 6 3.08 60.90 27.87
C ARG A 6 2.61 60.24 26.58
N PHE A 7 2.99 60.78 25.42
CA PHE A 7 2.65 60.22 24.12
C PHE A 7 3.34 58.87 23.88
N PHE A 8 4.64 58.78 24.18
CA PHE A 8 5.37 57.51 24.13
C PHE A 8 4.82 56.47 25.10
N GLN A 9 4.43 56.87 26.32
CA GLN A 9 3.77 55.95 27.26
C GLN A 9 2.40 55.47 26.77
N ALA A 10 1.63 56.32 26.10
CA ALA A 10 0.31 55.96 25.57
C ALA A 10 0.39 55.02 24.36
N ILE A 11 1.43 55.14 23.53
CA ILE A 11 1.58 54.35 22.29
C ILE A 11 2.36 53.05 22.50
N ALA A 12 3.19 52.95 23.56
CA ALA A 12 3.96 51.76 23.84
C ALA A 12 3.08 50.50 23.97
N LEU A 13 1.96 50.59 24.69
CA LEU A 13 1.09 49.43 24.93
C LEU A 13 0.33 48.99 23.67
N PRO A 14 -0.35 49.86 22.89
CA PRO A 14 -0.95 49.49 21.61
C PRO A 14 0.05 48.92 20.61
N SER A 15 1.26 49.48 20.55
CA SER A 15 2.31 49.02 19.62
C SER A 15 2.79 47.61 19.97
N LEU A 16 2.92 47.32 21.27
CA LEU A 16 3.26 45.98 21.75
C LEU A 16 2.18 44.96 21.36
N PHE A 17 0.90 45.30 21.56
CA PHE A 17 -0.21 44.45 21.15
C PHE A 17 -0.22 44.22 19.63
N LEU A 18 0.01 45.27 18.84
CA LEU A 18 0.09 45.17 17.38
C LEU A 18 1.23 44.24 16.94
N ALA A 19 2.41 44.37 17.56
CA ALA A 19 3.57 43.53 17.28
C ALA A 19 3.30 42.05 17.63
N VAL A 20 2.68 41.79 18.79
CA VAL A 20 2.29 40.43 19.21
C VAL A 20 1.25 39.85 18.24
N SER A 21 0.22 40.60 17.87
CA SER A 21 -0.79 40.16 16.89
C SER A 21 -0.16 39.87 15.53
N GLY A 22 0.75 40.73 15.05
CA GLY A 22 1.48 40.51 13.80
C GLY A 22 2.35 39.24 13.84
N TYR A 23 3.03 38.98 14.96
CA TYR A 23 3.78 37.75 15.19
C TYR A 23 2.87 36.52 15.12
N PHE A 24 1.71 36.55 15.77
CA PHE A 24 0.75 35.45 15.71
C PHE A 24 0.17 35.25 14.30
N VAL A 25 -0.13 36.32 13.55
CA VAL A 25 -0.60 36.23 12.17
C VAL A 25 0.47 35.60 11.28
N TRP A 26 1.72 36.06 11.40
CA TRP A 26 2.86 35.50 10.66
C TRP A 26 3.05 34.01 10.96
N HIS A 27 3.04 33.63 12.24
CA HIS A 27 3.15 32.24 12.67
C HIS A 27 1.91 31.39 12.34
N ALA A 28 0.72 31.97 12.23
CA ALA A 28 -0.47 31.26 11.78
C ALA A 28 -0.41 30.94 10.27
N MET A 29 0.22 31.81 9.48
CA MET A 29 0.43 31.59 8.05
C MET A 29 1.61 30.64 7.77
N HIS A 30 2.75 30.85 8.43
CA HIS A 30 4.01 30.12 8.16
C HIS A 30 4.33 28.99 9.14
N GLY A 31 3.52 28.82 10.20
CA GLY A 31 3.76 27.79 11.19
C GLY A 31 3.53 26.39 10.63
N GLU A 32 4.18 25.41 11.24
CA GLU A 32 4.08 23.98 10.92
C GLU A 32 2.64 23.43 10.98
N ARG A 33 1.72 24.15 11.64
CA ARG A 33 0.26 23.87 11.73
C ARG A 33 -0.61 24.90 10.99
N GLY A 34 0.01 25.82 10.25
CA GLY A 34 -0.68 26.82 9.44
C GLY A 34 -1.50 26.19 8.32
N LEU A 35 -2.47 26.95 7.81
CA LEU A 35 -3.43 26.50 6.79
C LEU A 35 -2.74 25.87 5.56
N ILE A 36 -1.55 26.36 5.20
CA ILE A 36 -0.76 25.89 4.05
C ILE A 36 -0.17 24.49 4.29
N ALA A 37 0.37 24.23 5.49
CA ALA A 37 0.93 22.93 5.86
C ALA A 37 -0.16 21.84 6.01
N ARG A 38 -1.42 22.23 6.14
CA ARG A 38 -2.54 21.29 6.21
C ARG A 38 -2.86 20.67 4.85
N GLU A 39 -2.76 21.45 3.76
CA GLU A 39 -3.07 20.99 2.40
C GLU A 39 -2.02 20.00 1.88
N GLN A 40 -0.73 20.30 2.09
CA GLN A 40 0.36 19.37 1.75
C GLN A 40 0.24 18.05 2.52
N ARG A 41 -0.05 18.10 3.83
CA ARG A 41 -0.27 16.89 4.63
C ARG A 41 -1.44 16.05 4.15
N PHE A 42 -2.52 16.67 3.68
CA PHE A 42 -3.62 15.89 3.10
C PHE A 42 -3.23 15.22 1.78
N ALA A 43 -2.44 15.89 0.95
CA ALA A 43 -1.89 15.29 -0.26
C ALA A 43 -0.96 14.11 0.06
N ASP A 44 -0.09 14.24 1.05
CA ASP A 44 0.81 13.16 1.49
C ASP A 44 0.03 11.96 2.05
N ILE A 45 -1.01 12.21 2.86
CA ILE A 45 -1.89 11.15 3.37
C ILE A 45 -2.62 10.45 2.22
N ALA A 46 -3.11 11.20 1.23
CA ALA A 46 -3.77 10.63 0.07
C ALA A 46 -2.82 9.76 -0.76
N ALA A 47 -1.59 10.23 -1.00
CA ALA A 47 -0.55 9.49 -1.70
C ALA A 47 -0.16 8.21 -0.95
N ALA A 48 0.06 8.30 0.37
CA ALA A 48 0.40 7.15 1.20
C ALA A 48 -0.73 6.10 1.22
N ARG A 49 -2.00 6.53 1.26
CA ARG A 49 -3.15 5.61 1.16
C ARG A 49 -3.25 4.93 -0.20
N ALA A 50 -2.97 5.66 -1.28
CA ALA A 50 -2.96 5.08 -2.62
C ALA A 50 -1.87 4.00 -2.74
N GLU A 51 -0.68 4.25 -2.16
CA GLU A 51 0.42 3.30 -2.16
C GLU A 51 0.11 2.06 -1.29
N LEU A 52 -0.52 2.25 -0.13
CA LEU A 52 -1.00 1.15 0.70
C LEU A 52 -1.96 0.25 -0.08
N GLY A 53 -2.96 0.82 -0.77
CA GLY A 53 -3.91 0.03 -1.56
C GLY A 53 -3.26 -0.76 -2.70
N ARG A 54 -2.19 -0.23 -3.32
CA ARG A 54 -1.42 -0.97 -4.32
C ARG A 54 -0.68 -2.15 -3.70
N ALA A 55 0.01 -1.92 -2.59
CA ALA A 55 0.76 -2.95 -1.88
C ALA A 55 -0.17 -4.06 -1.36
N GLU A 56 -1.34 -3.71 -0.84
CA GLU A 56 -2.38 -4.67 -0.42
C GLU A 56 -2.87 -5.51 -1.60
N ALA A 57 -3.18 -4.89 -2.75
CA ALA A 57 -3.60 -5.62 -3.94
C ALA A 57 -2.51 -6.58 -4.46
N GLU A 58 -1.24 -6.16 -4.40
CA GLU A 58 -0.12 -7.01 -4.77
C GLU A 58 0.03 -8.19 -3.81
N ARG A 59 -0.11 -7.93 -2.51
CA ARG A 59 -0.09 -8.96 -1.46
C ARG A 59 -1.20 -9.98 -1.68
N GLU A 60 -2.42 -9.54 -1.93
CA GLU A 60 -3.55 -10.44 -2.22
C GLU A 60 -3.34 -11.25 -3.51
N ALA A 61 -2.74 -10.66 -4.54
CA ALA A 61 -2.40 -11.38 -5.76
C ALA A 61 -1.34 -12.46 -5.50
N MET A 62 -0.32 -12.15 -4.70
CA MET A 62 0.69 -13.10 -4.27
C MET A 62 0.11 -14.18 -3.37
N GLU A 63 -0.75 -13.84 -2.42
CA GLU A 63 -1.42 -14.80 -1.53
C GLU A 63 -2.26 -15.80 -2.34
N ARG A 64 -3.00 -15.35 -3.36
CA ARG A 64 -3.75 -16.25 -4.26
C ARG A 64 -2.84 -17.19 -5.06
N ARG A 65 -1.68 -16.71 -5.50
CA ARG A 65 -0.68 -17.55 -6.19
C ARG A 65 -0.05 -18.54 -5.23
N VAL A 66 0.33 -18.09 -4.05
CA VAL A 66 0.92 -18.92 -3.00
C VAL A 66 -0.09 -19.93 -2.49
N SER A 67 -1.37 -19.60 -2.33
CA SER A 67 -2.40 -20.59 -1.96
C SER A 67 -2.60 -21.64 -3.04
N GLY A 68 -2.48 -21.26 -4.32
CA GLY A 68 -2.49 -22.22 -5.43
C GLY A 68 -1.26 -23.14 -5.46
N LEU A 69 -0.10 -22.65 -4.98
CA LEU A 69 1.15 -23.42 -4.90
C LEU A 69 1.29 -24.21 -3.59
N ARG A 70 0.74 -23.68 -2.49
CA ARG A 70 0.58 -24.33 -1.18
C ARG A 70 -0.67 -25.20 -1.19
N GLY A 71 -0.89 -25.97 -2.26
CA GLY A 71 -1.65 -27.19 -2.14
C GLY A 71 -1.00 -28.03 -1.05
N GLU A 72 -1.42 -27.83 0.20
CA GLU A 72 -0.95 -28.54 1.40
C GLU A 72 -1.24 -30.04 1.29
N ARG A 73 -2.03 -30.41 0.29
CA ARG A 73 -2.09 -31.73 -0.28
C ARG A 73 -1.56 -31.64 -1.70
N LEU A 74 -0.32 -32.06 -1.90
CA LEU A 74 0.12 -32.56 -3.19
C LEU A 74 -0.92 -33.61 -3.59
N ASP A 75 -1.79 -33.28 -4.54
CA ASP A 75 -2.91 -34.14 -4.89
C ASP A 75 -2.35 -35.48 -5.32
N ARG A 76 -2.67 -36.53 -4.55
CA ARG A 76 -2.12 -37.86 -4.76
C ARG A 76 -2.49 -38.37 -6.15
N ASP A 77 -3.63 -37.91 -6.67
CA ASP A 77 -4.11 -38.23 -8.01
C ASP A 77 -3.24 -37.55 -9.07
N GLN A 78 -2.86 -36.28 -8.88
CA GLN A 78 -1.93 -35.58 -9.78
C GLN A 78 -0.52 -36.19 -9.78
N LEU A 79 -0.07 -36.71 -8.64
CA LEU A 79 1.18 -37.48 -8.53
C LEU A 79 1.07 -38.82 -9.26
N ASP A 80 -0.04 -39.53 -9.11
CA ASP A 80 -0.28 -40.82 -9.76
C ASP A 80 -0.39 -40.66 -11.27
N GLU A 81 -1.09 -39.63 -11.76
CA GLU A 81 -1.15 -39.27 -13.18
C GLU A 81 0.24 -39.00 -13.76
N ARG A 82 1.06 -38.20 -13.07
CA ARG A 82 2.45 -37.95 -13.53
C ARG A 82 3.35 -39.18 -13.43
N ALA A 83 3.18 -40.03 -12.42
CA ALA A 83 3.93 -41.28 -12.30
C ALA A 83 3.55 -42.27 -13.42
N ARG A 84 2.26 -42.41 -13.74
CA ARG A 84 1.77 -43.21 -14.88
C ARG A 84 2.30 -42.68 -16.21
N ALA A 85 2.25 -41.36 -16.41
CA ALA A 85 2.70 -40.73 -17.65
C ALA A 85 4.22 -40.78 -17.87
N LEU A 86 5.02 -40.65 -16.81
CA LEU A 86 6.49 -40.59 -16.93
C LEU A 86 7.18 -41.94 -16.79
N LEU A 87 6.65 -42.83 -15.94
CA LEU A 87 7.29 -44.09 -15.60
C LEU A 87 6.61 -45.31 -16.25
N ASN A 88 5.55 -45.09 -17.04
CA ASN A 88 4.76 -46.16 -17.65
C ASN A 88 4.27 -47.17 -16.58
N MET A 89 4.05 -46.69 -15.36
CA MET A 89 3.62 -47.49 -14.22
C MET A 89 2.15 -47.86 -14.40
N VAL A 90 1.86 -49.16 -14.41
CA VAL A 90 0.52 -49.72 -14.55
C VAL A 90 0.18 -50.43 -13.25
N GLY A 91 -1.02 -50.20 -12.71
CA GLY A 91 -1.48 -50.85 -11.49
C GLY A 91 -1.52 -52.38 -11.63
N ARG A 92 -1.44 -53.12 -10.51
CA ARG A 92 -1.45 -54.60 -10.52
C ARG A 92 -2.68 -55.21 -11.24
N ASP A 93 -3.78 -54.46 -11.28
CA ASP A 93 -5.07 -54.86 -11.85
C ASP A 93 -5.41 -54.13 -13.16
N GLU A 94 -4.45 -53.46 -13.80
CA GLU A 94 -4.67 -52.69 -15.04
C GLU A 94 -4.09 -53.43 -16.27
N VAL A 95 -4.82 -53.39 -17.39
CA VAL A 95 -4.46 -54.06 -18.64
C VAL A 95 -4.07 -53.03 -19.70
N VAL A 96 -2.83 -53.11 -20.18
CA VAL A 96 -2.38 -52.31 -21.32
C VAL A 96 -2.83 -52.97 -22.62
N VAL A 97 -3.70 -52.29 -23.37
CA VAL A 97 -4.10 -52.73 -24.71
C VAL A 97 -3.23 -52.01 -25.75
N PRO A 98 -2.24 -52.68 -26.36
CA PRO A 98 -1.47 -52.08 -27.45
C PRO A 98 -2.37 -51.90 -28.67
N TYR A 99 -2.38 -50.69 -29.23
CA TYR A 99 -3.15 -50.41 -30.44
C TYR A 99 -2.53 -51.09 -31.66
N PRO A 100 -3.35 -51.64 -32.57
CA PRO A 100 -2.87 -52.11 -33.86
C PRO A 100 -2.32 -50.92 -34.68
N PRO A 101 -1.29 -51.12 -35.51
CA PRO A 101 -0.54 -50.06 -36.19
C PRO A 101 -1.39 -49.15 -37.10
N GLU A 102 -2.61 -49.58 -37.43
CA GLU A 102 -3.48 -48.96 -38.43
C GLU A 102 -4.52 -47.98 -37.84
N ARG A 103 -4.62 -47.86 -36.51
CA ARG A 103 -5.52 -46.88 -35.87
C ARG A 103 -4.79 -46.04 -34.83
N ARG A 104 -4.21 -44.93 -35.29
CA ARG A 104 -3.79 -43.81 -34.43
C ARG A 104 -4.97 -42.85 -34.26
N LEU A 105 -5.17 -42.34 -33.04
CA LEU A 105 -6.22 -41.35 -32.71
C LEU A 105 -5.80 -39.89 -33.00
N TYR A 106 -4.73 -39.69 -33.76
CA TYR A 106 -4.30 -38.42 -34.34
C TYR A 106 -3.66 -38.67 -35.70
#